data_AF-K4CVL9-F1
#
_entry.id   AF-K4CVL9-F1
#
_cell.length_a   1.000
_cell.length_b   1.000
_cell.length_c   1.000
_cell.angle_alpha   90.00
_cell.angle_beta   90.00
_cell.angle_gamma   90.00
#
_symmetry.space_group_name_H-M   'P 1'
#
loop_
_entity.id
_entity.type
_entity.pdbx_description
1 polymer ?
#
loop_
_entity_poly.entity_id
_entity_poly.type
_entity_poly.pdbx_seq_one_letter_code
_entity_poly.pdbx_strand_id
1 'polypeptide(L)'
;MYQEYQQMIPIPTRKTSLIPCNSWIGLAASIKGLYGQLLHYPTNLSIKKWDSLRIGASDEDIPLDTFIDPAKAEASIWLIEEMHRKTTSPYFIMADQDLGVILRKAKMYQEYMQMVPIPARKASLIPCNSWIGLAASIKGLYGQLCTT
;
A
#
# COMPACT_ATOMS: atom_id res chain seq x y z
N MET A 1 -7.81 -1.27 -17.14
CA MET A 1 -6.48 -0.77 -16.71
C MET A 1 -6.18 -0.90 -15.21
N TYR A 2 -6.86 -0.26 -14.25
CA TYR A 2 -6.52 -0.45 -12.82
C TYR A 2 -6.74 -1.90 -12.33
N GLN A 3 -7.94 -2.44 -12.57
CA GLN A 3 -8.26 -3.83 -12.19
C GLN A 3 -7.35 -4.84 -12.89
N GLU A 4 -7.14 -4.70 -14.20
CA GLU A 4 -6.23 -5.53 -14.99
C GLU A 4 -4.79 -5.51 -14.43
N TYR A 5 -4.29 -4.31 -14.07
CA TYR A 5 -2.97 -4.19 -13.46
C TYR A 5 -2.90 -4.91 -12.10
N GLN A 6 -3.92 -4.74 -11.26
CA GLN A 6 -3.99 -5.39 -9.94
C GLN A 6 -4.08 -6.91 -10.04
N GLN A 7 -4.71 -7.45 -11.09
CA GLN A 7 -4.76 -8.90 -11.38
C GLN A 7 -3.39 -9.49 -11.74
N MET A 8 -2.46 -8.68 -12.26
CA MET A 8 -1.11 -9.14 -12.63
C MET A 8 -0.16 -9.24 -11.41
N ILE A 9 -0.51 -8.64 -10.28
CA ILE A 9 0.35 -8.64 -9.09
C ILE A 9 0.12 -9.94 -8.31
N PRO A 10 1.13 -10.81 -8.16
CA PRO A 10 0.98 -12.07 -7.43
C PRO A 10 0.89 -11.83 -5.92
N ILE A 11 0.09 -12.66 -5.23
CA ILE A 11 0.08 -12.73 -3.77
C ILE A 11 1.41 -13.35 -3.30
N PRO A 12 2.11 -12.77 -2.31
CA PRO A 12 3.34 -13.35 -1.78
C PRO A 12 3.11 -14.77 -1.24
N THR A 13 3.95 -15.72 -1.67
CA THR A 13 3.86 -17.13 -1.27
C THR A 13 4.73 -17.47 -0.06
N ARG A 14 5.77 -16.67 0.21
CA ARG A 14 6.67 -16.84 1.36
C ARG A 14 6.40 -15.76 2.40
N LYS A 15 5.84 -16.18 3.54
CA LYS A 15 5.69 -15.30 4.72
C LYS A 15 7.02 -15.25 5.45
N THR A 16 7.56 -14.05 5.60
CA THR A 16 8.98 -13.87 5.98
C THR A 16 9.17 -13.62 7.48
N SER A 17 8.11 -13.21 8.21
CA SER A 17 8.20 -12.84 9.62
C SER A 17 6.83 -12.69 10.27
N LEU A 18 6.74 -12.94 11.59
CA LEU A 18 5.62 -12.50 12.41
C LEU A 18 5.62 -10.97 12.44
N ILE A 19 4.50 -10.34 12.07
CA ILE A 19 4.36 -8.87 12.05
C ILE A 19 3.54 -8.46 13.28
N PRO A 20 4.15 -7.85 14.32
CA PRO A 20 3.37 -7.29 15.42
C PRO A 20 2.36 -6.27 14.91
N CYS A 21 1.13 -6.31 15.42
CA CYS A 21 0.08 -5.40 14.97
C CYS A 21 -0.82 -4.95 16.12
N ASN A 22 -0.87 -3.64 16.34
CA ASN A 22 -1.79 -3.00 17.28
C ASN A 22 -3.14 -2.61 16.62
N SER A 23 -3.17 -2.45 15.30
CA SER A 23 -4.36 -2.10 14.50
C SER A 23 -4.31 -2.71 13.09
N TRP A 24 -5.45 -2.73 12.39
CA TRP A 24 -5.54 -3.22 11.01
C TRP A 24 -4.82 -2.30 10.03
N ILE A 25 -4.92 -0.97 10.21
CA ILE A 25 -4.19 0.02 9.41
C ILE A 25 -2.69 -0.13 9.63
N GLY A 26 -2.25 -0.34 10.88
CA GLY A 26 -0.85 -0.57 11.22
C GLY A 26 -0.31 -1.83 10.56
N LEU A 27 -1.05 -2.94 10.64
CA LEU A 27 -0.69 -4.19 9.97
C LEU A 27 -0.58 -4.01 8.44
N ALA A 28 -1.53 -3.31 7.83
CA ALA A 28 -1.51 -3.04 6.41
C ALA A 28 -0.31 -2.19 5.96
N ALA A 29 0.11 -1.22 6.78
CA ALA A 29 1.31 -0.43 6.52
C ALA A 29 2.56 -1.31 6.57
N SER A 30 2.68 -2.17 7.58
CA SER A 30 3.78 -3.13 7.71
C SER A 30 3.83 -4.12 6.54
N ILE A 31 2.69 -4.66 6.11
CA ILE A 31 2.60 -5.54 4.93
C ILE A 31 3.11 -4.82 3.67
N LYS A 32 2.68 -3.58 3.42
CA LYS A 32 3.14 -2.81 2.25
C LYS A 32 4.65 -2.58 2.26
N GLY A 33 5.20 -2.24 3.43
CA GLY A 33 6.63 -2.04 3.60
C GLY A 33 7.45 -3.32 3.42
N LEU A 34 7.02 -4.43 4.03
CA LEU A 34 7.73 -5.70 4.01
C LEU A 34 7.71 -6.39 2.64
N TYR A 35 6.55 -6.42 2.00
CA TYR A 35 6.39 -7.13 0.72
C TYR A 35 6.60 -6.23 -0.50
N GLY A 36 6.75 -4.91 -0.30
CA GLY A 36 6.91 -3.95 -1.40
C GLY A 36 5.70 -3.89 -2.35
N GLN A 37 4.54 -4.36 -1.89
CA GLN A 37 3.31 -4.40 -2.69
C GLN A 37 2.25 -3.48 -2.11
N LEU A 38 1.57 -2.75 -2.99
CA LEU A 38 0.36 -2.02 -2.63
C LEU A 38 -0.82 -3.00 -2.50
N LEU A 39 -1.75 -2.67 -1.62
CA LEU A 39 -3.04 -3.37 -1.47
C LEU A 39 -4.10 -2.73 -2.37
N HIS A 40 -5.05 -3.53 -2.81
CA HIS A 40 -6.19 -3.14 -3.63
C HIS A 40 -7.08 -2.11 -2.92
N TYR A 41 -7.77 -1.25 -3.66
CA TYR A 41 -8.60 -0.18 -3.07
C TYR A 41 -9.68 -0.68 -2.09
N PRO A 42 -10.61 -1.57 -2.50
CA PRO A 42 -11.54 -2.27 -1.61
C PRO A 42 -10.87 -2.86 -0.36
N THR A 43 -9.66 -3.41 -0.45
CA THR A 43 -8.95 -3.94 0.70
C THR A 43 -8.59 -2.84 1.68
N ASN A 44 -8.06 -1.71 1.19
CA ASN A 44 -7.78 -0.54 2.04
C ASN A 44 -9.05 0.03 2.67
N LEU A 45 -10.18 0.04 1.97
CA LEU A 45 -11.47 0.45 2.54
C LEU A 45 -11.91 -0.49 3.67
N SER A 46 -11.86 -1.80 3.44
CA SER A 46 -12.20 -2.80 4.46
C SER A 46 -11.33 -2.65 5.70
N ILE A 47 -10.01 -2.47 5.53
CA ILE A 47 -9.05 -2.24 6.63
C ILE A 47 -9.44 -1.00 7.45
N LYS A 48 -9.70 0.14 6.78
CA LYS A 48 -10.13 1.37 7.48
C LYS A 48 -11.43 1.16 8.25
N LYS A 49 -12.39 0.44 7.64
CA LYS A 49 -13.66 0.12 8.28
C LYS A 49 -13.45 -0.76 9.52
N TRP A 50 -12.61 -1.79 9.44
CA TRP A 50 -12.33 -2.66 10.59
C TRP A 50 -11.72 -1.93 11.77
N ASP A 51 -10.80 -0.98 11.53
CA ASP A 51 -10.28 -0.14 12.61
C ASP A 51 -11.34 0.82 13.15
N SER A 52 -12.16 1.41 12.28
CA SER A 52 -13.22 2.33 12.71
C SER A 52 -14.29 1.65 13.57
N LEU A 53 -14.54 0.34 13.36
CA LEU A 53 -15.47 -0.45 14.18
C LEU A 53 -15.01 -0.62 15.63
N ARG A 54 -13.74 -0.33 15.93
CA ARG A 54 -13.19 -0.42 17.29
C ARG A 54 -13.38 0.87 18.10
N ILE A 55 -13.68 1.98 17.44
CA ILE A 55 -13.86 3.28 18.09
C ILE A 55 -15.12 3.24 18.95
N GLY A 56 -14.98 3.60 20.23
CA GLY A 56 -16.04 3.59 21.23
C GLY A 56 -16.31 2.21 21.86
N ALA A 57 -15.54 1.19 21.53
CA ALA A 57 -15.62 -0.12 22.19
C ALA A 57 -14.97 -0.06 23.59
N SER A 58 -15.41 -0.90 24.52
CA SER A 58 -14.84 -0.95 25.88
C SER A 58 -13.35 -1.32 25.91
N ASP A 59 -12.88 -1.94 24.84
CA ASP A 59 -11.54 -2.47 24.64
C ASP A 59 -10.81 -1.78 23.47
N GLU A 60 -11.21 -0.56 23.11
CA GLU A 60 -10.63 0.24 22.03
C GLU A 60 -9.09 0.32 22.12
N ASP A 61 -8.55 0.55 23.32
CA ASP A 61 -7.12 0.73 23.58
C ASP A 61 -6.31 -0.59 23.64
N ILE A 62 -6.97 -1.74 23.62
CA ILE A 62 -6.27 -3.03 23.71
C ILE A 62 -5.63 -3.36 22.34
N PRO A 63 -4.34 -3.71 22.24
CA PRO A 63 -3.72 -4.02 20.96
C PRO A 63 -4.40 -5.16 20.18
N LEU A 64 -4.51 -5.03 18.84
CA LEU A 64 -5.17 -6.02 17.98
C LEU A 64 -4.59 -7.44 18.11
N ASP A 65 -3.26 -7.54 18.25
CA ASP A 65 -2.53 -8.80 18.43
C ASP A 65 -2.84 -9.53 19.75
N THR A 66 -3.52 -8.87 20.69
CA THR A 66 -4.07 -9.51 21.90
C THR A 66 -5.32 -10.34 21.58
N PHE A 67 -6.10 -9.93 20.58
CA PHE A 67 -7.34 -10.61 20.19
C PHE A 67 -7.16 -11.61 19.06
N ILE A 68 -6.28 -11.29 18.11
CA ILE A 68 -6.09 -12.06 16.88
C ILE A 68 -4.61 -12.35 16.73
N ASP A 69 -4.29 -13.64 16.57
CA ASP A 69 -2.94 -14.07 16.22
C ASP A 69 -2.43 -13.31 14.97
N PRO A 70 -1.26 -12.66 15.03
CA PRO A 70 -0.77 -11.82 13.93
C PRO A 70 -0.64 -12.55 12.60
N ALA A 71 -0.30 -13.84 12.59
CA ALA A 71 -0.20 -14.61 11.35
C ALA A 71 -1.58 -14.88 10.74
N LYS A 72 -2.62 -15.04 11.57
CA LYS A 72 -4.02 -15.11 11.12
C LYS A 72 -4.50 -13.75 10.59
N ALA A 73 -4.21 -12.66 11.29
CA ALA A 73 -4.58 -11.31 10.84
C ALA A 73 -3.97 -10.98 9.47
N GLU A 74 -2.68 -11.28 9.29
CA GLU A 74 -1.99 -11.13 8.01
C GLU A 74 -2.61 -12.02 6.92
N ALA A 75 -2.90 -13.28 7.23
CA ALA A 75 -3.55 -14.21 6.29
C ALA A 75 -4.92 -13.69 5.84
N SER A 76 -5.72 -13.14 6.76
CA SER A 76 -7.03 -12.57 6.45
C SER A 76 -6.92 -11.41 5.46
N ILE A 77 -5.95 -10.51 5.63
CA ILE A 77 -5.71 -9.43 4.67
C ILE A 77 -5.36 -10.00 3.29
N TRP A 78 -4.46 -10.99 3.22
CA TRP A 78 -4.07 -11.58 1.94
C TRP A 78 -5.18 -12.31 1.21
N LEU A 79 -6.04 -13.05 1.93
CA LEU A 79 -7.20 -13.73 1.35
C LEU A 79 -8.19 -12.72 0.75
N ILE A 80 -8.44 -11.63 1.46
CA ILE A 80 -9.35 -10.56 1.01
C ILE A 80 -8.73 -9.78 -0.14
N GLU A 81 -7.43 -9.52 -0.10
CA GLU A 81 -6.67 -8.91 -1.18
C GLU A 81 -6.74 -9.74 -2.46
N GLU A 82 -6.54 -11.06 -2.35
CA GLU A 82 -6.64 -11.98 -3.48
C GLU A 82 -8.03 -11.97 -4.10
N MET A 83 -9.07 -12.05 -3.25
CA MET A 83 -10.45 -11.95 -3.69
C MET A 83 -10.67 -10.64 -4.45
N HIS A 84 -10.29 -9.49 -3.88
CA HIS A 84 -10.50 -8.20 -4.50
C HIS A 84 -9.73 -8.03 -5.82
N ARG A 85 -8.50 -8.54 -5.92
CA ARG A 85 -7.75 -8.53 -7.18
C ARG A 85 -8.45 -9.37 -8.26
N LYS A 86 -8.99 -10.53 -7.89
CA LYS A 86 -9.60 -11.46 -8.87
C LYS A 86 -11.02 -11.10 -9.26
N THR A 87 -11.84 -10.58 -8.35
CA THR A 87 -13.30 -10.52 -8.55
C THR A 87 -13.88 -9.11 -8.63
N THR A 88 -13.13 -8.06 -8.29
CA THR A 88 -13.68 -6.69 -8.30
C THR A 88 -14.02 -6.26 -9.74
N SER A 89 -15.27 -5.85 -9.95
CA SER A 89 -15.72 -5.28 -11.22
C SER A 89 -15.18 -3.85 -11.40
N PRO A 90 -14.67 -3.49 -12.60
CA PRO A 90 -14.28 -2.11 -12.90
C PRO A 90 -15.42 -1.09 -12.70
N TYR A 91 -16.68 -1.51 -12.88
CA TYR A 91 -17.84 -0.63 -12.70
C TYR A 91 -18.09 -0.27 -11.23
N PHE A 92 -17.84 -1.20 -10.32
CA PHE A 92 -17.94 -0.96 -8.87
C PHE A 92 -16.96 0.13 -8.43
N ILE A 93 -15.77 0.12 -9.01
CA ILE A 93 -14.72 1.11 -8.78
C ILE A 93 -15.10 2.48 -9.38
N MET A 94 -15.81 2.51 -10.50
CA MET A 94 -16.24 3.77 -11.12
C MET A 94 -17.46 4.42 -10.46
N ALA A 95 -18.29 3.64 -9.77
CA ALA A 95 -19.52 4.12 -9.12
C ALA A 95 -19.25 4.92 -7.84
N ASP A 96 -18.08 4.74 -7.22
CA ASP A 96 -17.63 5.55 -6.08
C ASP A 96 -17.08 6.89 -6.61
N GLN A 97 -17.86 7.97 -6.46
CA GLN A 97 -17.59 9.27 -7.12
C GLN A 97 -16.22 9.86 -6.75
N ASP A 98 -15.77 9.68 -5.51
CA ASP A 98 -14.44 10.10 -5.07
C ASP A 98 -13.32 9.25 -5.68
N LEU A 99 -13.56 7.95 -5.87
CA LEU A 99 -12.59 7.04 -6.46
C LEU A 99 -12.41 7.26 -7.96
N GLY A 100 -13.47 7.62 -8.68
CA GLY A 100 -13.39 7.99 -10.09
C GLY A 100 -12.49 9.20 -10.33
N VAL A 101 -12.39 10.12 -9.36
CA VAL A 101 -11.49 11.28 -9.39
C VAL A 101 -10.07 10.90 -8.96
N ILE A 102 -9.93 10.13 -7.88
CA ILE A 102 -8.62 9.68 -7.37
C ILE A 102 -7.91 8.78 -8.38
N LEU A 103 -8.61 7.84 -9.02
CA LEU A 103 -8.02 6.95 -10.02
C LEU A 103 -7.63 7.66 -11.30
N ARG A 104 -8.37 8.68 -11.73
CA ARG A 104 -7.94 9.53 -12.86
C ARG A 104 -6.63 10.25 -12.55
N LYS A 105 -6.52 10.83 -11.34
CA LYS A 105 -5.29 11.47 -10.88
C LYS A 105 -4.13 10.48 -10.76
N ALA A 106 -4.37 9.32 -10.15
CA ALA A 106 -3.35 8.27 -9.99
C ALA A 106 -2.89 7.71 -11.34
N LYS A 107 -3.81 7.53 -12.30
CA LYS A 107 -3.50 7.11 -13.67
C LYS A 107 -2.63 8.14 -14.38
N MET A 108 -3.02 9.42 -14.38
CA MET A 108 -2.24 10.49 -15.00
C MET A 108 -0.84 10.60 -14.38
N TYR A 109 -0.75 10.46 -13.05
CA TYR A 109 0.52 10.46 -12.35
C TYR A 109 1.40 9.26 -12.75
N GLN A 110 0.82 8.06 -12.84
CA GLN A 110 1.55 6.86 -13.25
C GLN A 110 2.03 6.94 -14.70
N GLU A 111 1.17 7.38 -15.63
CA GLU A 111 1.52 7.62 -17.05
C GLU A 111 2.64 8.66 -17.17
N TYR A 112 2.59 9.74 -16.37
CA TYR A 112 3.66 10.73 -16.33
C TYR A 112 4.98 10.13 -15.82
N MET A 113 4.96 9.36 -14.73
CA MET A 113 6.16 8.74 -14.17
C MET A 113 6.81 7.71 -15.12
N GLN A 114 6.02 7.02 -15.96
CA GLN A 114 6.55 6.13 -16.99
C GLN A 114 7.38 6.87 -18.06
N MET A 115 7.10 8.17 -18.28
CA MET A 115 7.83 9.00 -19.23
C MET A 115 9.10 9.64 -18.62
N VAL A 116 9.28 9.56 -17.29
CA VAL A 116 10.47 10.10 -16.62
C VAL A 116 11.61 9.10 -16.78
N PRO A 117 12.68 9.42 -17.54
CA PRO A 117 13.76 8.48 -17.79
C PRO A 117 14.58 8.26 -16.52
N ILE A 118 14.90 7.01 -16.19
CA ILE A 118 15.81 6.71 -15.08
C ILE A 118 17.22 7.21 -15.46
N PRO A 119 17.89 8.03 -14.63
CA PRO A 119 19.22 8.53 -14.94
C PRO A 119 20.21 7.38 -15.14
N ALA A 120 20.79 7.30 -16.34
CA ALA A 120 21.72 6.23 -16.71
C ALA A 120 23.06 6.30 -15.96
N ARG A 121 23.46 7.50 -15.52
CA ARG A 121 24.68 7.73 -14.75
C ARG A 121 24.33 7.89 -13.28
N LYS A 122 24.80 6.96 -12.45
CA LYS A 122 24.63 7.00 -11.00
C LYS A 122 25.79 7.78 -10.39
N ALA A 123 25.49 8.71 -9.49
CA ALA A 123 26.44 9.28 -8.55
C ALA A 123 27.00 8.17 -7.67
N SER A 124 28.31 8.19 -7.45
CA SER A 124 29.08 7.09 -6.86
C SER A 124 28.84 6.91 -5.36
N LEU A 125 28.47 7.97 -4.62
CA LEU A 125 28.08 7.89 -3.21
C LEU A 125 27.27 9.13 -2.80
N ILE A 126 26.10 8.94 -2.17
CA ILE A 126 25.31 10.04 -1.58
C ILE A 126 25.28 9.82 -0.06
N PRO A 127 26.03 10.61 0.73
CA PRO A 127 25.95 10.53 2.19
C PRO A 127 24.54 10.92 2.67
N CYS A 128 23.90 10.05 3.46
CA CYS A 128 22.61 10.34 4.09
C CYS A 128 22.46 9.59 5.42
N ASN A 129 21.69 10.16 6.35
CA ASN A 129 21.32 9.54 7.63
C ASN A 129 19.82 9.21 7.73
N SER A 130 19.05 9.42 6.66
CA SER A 130 17.62 9.11 6.58
C SER A 130 17.17 8.92 5.13
N TRP A 131 16.10 8.15 4.94
CA TRP A 131 15.48 7.90 3.62
C TRP A 131 14.89 9.16 2.99
N ILE A 132 14.29 10.04 3.82
CA ILE A 132 13.77 11.34 3.37
C ILE A 132 14.93 12.24 2.90
N GLY A 133 16.04 12.27 3.64
CA GLY A 133 17.24 13.02 3.26
C GLY A 133 17.92 12.50 1.99
N LEU A 134 17.91 11.19 1.78
CA LEU A 134 18.38 10.57 0.54
C LEU A 134 17.52 10.98 -0.67
N ALA A 135 16.18 10.90 -0.54
CA ALA A 135 15.25 11.30 -1.60
C ALA A 135 15.38 12.78 -1.97
N ALA A 136 15.54 13.67 -0.99
CA ALA A 136 15.79 15.09 -1.23
C ALA A 136 17.12 15.33 -1.98
N SER A 137 18.18 14.60 -1.61
CA SER A 137 19.48 14.69 -2.26
C SER A 137 19.44 14.19 -3.71
N ILE A 138 18.72 13.08 -3.96
CA ILE A 138 18.48 12.55 -5.32
C ILE A 138 17.68 13.56 -6.16
N LYS A 139 16.61 14.15 -5.59
CA LYS A 139 15.81 15.18 -6.25
C LYS A 139 16.64 16.40 -6.63
N GLY A 140 17.54 16.85 -5.76
CA GLY A 140 18.47 17.94 -6.05
C GLY A 140 19.51 17.60 -7.12
N LEU A 141 20.08 16.40 -7.09
CA LEU A 141 21.15 15.97 -8.00
C LEU A 141 20.67 15.69 -9.42
N TYR A 142 19.49 15.08 -9.58
CA TYR A 142 18.99 14.65 -10.88
C TYR A 142 17.84 15.52 -11.41
N GLY A 143 17.34 16.47 -10.62
CA GLY A 143 16.22 17.33 -11.00
C GLY A 143 14.90 16.58 -11.21
N GLN A 144 14.79 15.34 -10.72
CA GLN A 144 13.63 14.48 -10.91
C GLN A 144 12.72 14.49 -9.68
N LEU A 145 11.41 14.38 -9.91
CA LEU A 145 10.40 14.27 -8.87
C LEU A 145 10.51 12.91 -8.16
N CYS A 146 11.21 12.86 -7.03
CA CYS A 146 11.00 11.80 -6.04
C CYS A 146 9.85 12.22 -5.12
N THR A 147 8.74 11.49 -5.12
CA THR A 147 7.67 11.70 -4.13
C THR A 147 8.08 11.12 -2.79
N THR A 148 8.05 11.96 -1.76
CA THR A 148 8.09 11.61 -0.34
C THR A 148 6.76 11.09 0.14
#